data_AF-A0A8S8Z715-F1
#
_entry.id   AF-A0A8S8Z715-F1
#
_cell.length_a   1.000
_cell.length_b   1.000
_cell.length_c   1.000
_cell.angle_alpha   90.00
_cell.angle_beta   90.00
_cell.angle_gamma   90.00
#
_symmetry.space_group_name_H-M   'P 1'
#
loop_
_entity.id
_entity.type
_entity.pdbx_description
1 polymer ?
#
loop_
_entity_poly.entity_id
_entity_poly.type
_entity_poly.pdbx_seq_one_letter_code
_entity_poly.pdbx_strand_id
1 'polypeptide(L)'
;MHGRSRPEARELTEHREVVTSSWAGSGLAERERARFARFAADDEVPIPSRLQSLSELPWFECWLQRLRTEKKSEHTIRAYTVAARTLSTTSLPGEPPLDWDQAKAISVREFHSRVDPNRGRMDAWLNGIGGLKPATVNARIAAASHLLQWIGHTMPDWIQRPNRSRSLPRTLGRNELGRVRTAATQSEDPLAQPVVTILLDTGLRSPSCAASTSTTWTSRTCLP
;
A
#
# COMPACT_ATOMS: atom_id res chain seq x y z
N MET A 1 85.85 -14.90 -55.23
CA MET A 1 86.07 -13.66 -56.01
C MET A 1 84.81 -12.82 -55.96
N HIS A 2 84.96 -11.50 -55.74
CA HIS A 2 83.93 -10.46 -55.55
C HIS A 2 83.20 -10.55 -54.19
N GLY A 3 83.38 -9.68 -53.19
CA GLY A 3 84.02 -8.38 -53.10
C GLY A 3 82.99 -7.29 -52.72
N ARG A 4 83.25 -6.58 -51.60
CA ARG A 4 82.70 -5.26 -51.20
C ARG A 4 81.21 -5.24 -50.76
N SER A 5 80.73 -4.55 -49.71
CA SER A 5 81.25 -3.51 -48.80
C SER A 5 80.33 -3.41 -47.56
N ARG A 6 80.86 -3.05 -46.39
CA ARG A 6 80.13 -2.41 -45.25
C ARG A 6 80.06 -0.89 -45.49
N PRO A 7 79.02 -0.17 -45.03
CA PRO A 7 79.07 0.56 -43.73
C PRO A 7 77.69 0.57 -43.00
N GLU A 8 77.58 0.51 -41.67
CA GLU A 8 77.73 1.54 -40.62
C GLU A 8 76.79 2.77 -40.74
N ALA A 9 75.78 2.81 -39.86
CA ALA A 9 75.03 3.97 -39.29
C ALA A 9 74.14 3.37 -38.16
N ARG A 10 74.24 3.61 -36.84
CA ARG A 10 74.40 4.83 -36.02
C ARG A 10 73.45 5.93 -36.50
N GLU A 11 72.55 6.53 -35.75
CA GLU A 11 72.16 6.52 -34.34
C GLU A 11 70.90 7.43 -34.24
N LEU A 12 70.18 7.36 -33.11
CA LEU A 12 69.38 8.44 -32.48
C LEU A 12 67.95 8.77 -32.96
N THR A 13 67.05 8.54 -31.99
CA THR A 13 65.89 9.36 -31.55
C THR A 13 64.76 9.64 -32.52
N GLU A 14 63.57 9.12 -32.18
CA GLU A 14 62.43 10.00 -31.89
C GLU A 14 61.39 9.31 -31.02
N HIS A 15 61.15 9.96 -29.87
CA HIS A 15 59.98 9.78 -29.03
C HIS A 15 58.71 9.81 -29.87
N ARG A 16 57.96 8.70 -29.91
CA ARG A 16 56.57 8.74 -30.36
C ARG A 16 55.66 8.46 -29.17
N GLU A 17 55.29 9.59 -28.59
CA GLU A 17 54.25 9.86 -27.62
C GLU A 17 53.28 8.70 -27.36
N VAL A 18 53.27 8.30 -26.09
CA VAL A 18 52.10 7.71 -25.44
C VAL A 18 50.99 8.77 -25.48
N VAL A 19 50.20 8.77 -26.55
CA VAL A 19 48.91 9.44 -26.55
C VAL A 19 47.97 8.52 -25.78
N THR A 20 48.04 8.61 -24.46
CA THR A 20 46.95 8.17 -23.60
C THR A 20 45.74 8.96 -24.03
N SER A 21 44.73 8.26 -24.53
CA SER A 21 43.42 8.82 -24.86
C SER A 21 42.80 9.41 -23.59
N SER A 22 43.03 10.70 -23.38
CA SER A 22 42.57 11.54 -22.26
C SER A 22 41.06 11.83 -22.28
N TRP A 23 40.24 10.91 -22.82
CA TRP A 23 38.78 11.06 -22.92
C TRP A 23 38.02 9.92 -22.24
N ALA A 24 38.62 9.26 -21.26
CA ALA A 24 37.94 8.27 -20.40
C ALA A 24 37.55 8.89 -19.05
N GLY A 25 36.47 9.69 -19.08
CA GLY A 25 35.41 9.84 -18.08
C GLY A 25 35.59 9.37 -16.62
N SER A 26 36.71 9.61 -15.95
CA SER A 26 36.91 9.24 -14.54
C SER A 26 36.04 10.06 -13.58
N GLY A 27 35.59 11.26 -13.97
CA GLY A 27 34.74 12.10 -13.12
C GLY A 27 33.24 11.79 -13.19
N LEU A 28 32.72 11.39 -14.36
CA LEU A 28 31.28 11.17 -14.54
C LEU A 28 30.88 9.79 -13.99
N ALA A 29 31.63 8.75 -14.32
CA ALA A 29 31.38 7.40 -13.82
C ALA A 29 31.54 7.32 -12.29
N GLU A 30 32.51 8.04 -11.71
CA GLU A 30 32.70 8.09 -10.26
C GLU A 30 31.60 8.90 -9.56
N ARG A 31 31.13 10.00 -10.17
CA ARG A 31 29.98 10.78 -9.68
C ARG A 31 28.67 10.00 -9.79
N GLU A 32 28.48 9.23 -10.85
CA GLU A 32 27.34 8.34 -11.01
C GLU A 32 27.41 7.18 -10.02
N ARG A 33 28.56 6.53 -9.85
CA ARG A 33 28.79 5.53 -8.80
C ARG A 33 28.54 6.09 -7.42
N ALA A 34 28.97 7.32 -7.11
CA ALA A 34 28.69 7.98 -5.84
C ALA A 34 27.21 8.35 -5.67
N ARG A 35 26.50 8.68 -6.75
CA ARG A 35 25.03 8.87 -6.73
C ARG A 35 24.29 7.55 -6.52
N PHE A 36 24.69 6.48 -7.21
CA PHE A 36 24.14 5.14 -7.01
C PHE A 36 24.49 4.59 -5.62
N ALA A 37 25.68 4.86 -5.11
CA ALA A 37 26.09 4.52 -3.75
C ALA A 37 25.31 5.33 -2.70
N ARG A 38 24.84 6.55 -3.02
CA ARG A 38 23.92 7.31 -2.17
C ARG A 38 22.50 6.73 -2.14
N PHE A 39 22.05 6.06 -3.21
CA PHE A 39 20.81 5.26 -3.18
C PHE A 39 20.99 3.92 -2.45
N ALA A 40 22.21 3.39 -2.42
CA ALA A 40 22.58 2.19 -1.66
C ALA A 40 23.08 2.50 -0.24
N ALA A 41 23.14 3.79 0.16
CA ALA A 41 23.42 4.18 1.52
C ALA A 41 22.19 3.77 2.33
N ASP A 42 22.35 2.66 3.04
CA ASP A 42 21.43 2.02 3.96
C ASP A 42 21.02 3.06 5.02
N ASP A 43 20.04 3.91 4.70
CA ASP A 43 19.25 4.65 5.67
C ASP A 43 18.35 3.60 6.34
N GLU A 44 18.97 2.69 7.11
CA GLU A 44 18.24 1.73 7.92
C GLU A 44 17.44 2.56 8.91
N VAL A 45 16.14 2.66 8.66
CA VAL A 45 15.21 3.30 9.57
C VAL A 45 15.42 2.63 10.93
N PRO A 46 15.86 3.35 11.97
CA PRO A 46 16.13 2.71 13.24
C PRO A 46 14.81 2.22 13.84
N ILE A 47 14.85 1.01 14.41
CA ILE A 47 13.69 0.45 15.11
C ILE A 47 13.19 1.46 16.15
N PRO A 48 11.88 1.75 16.21
CA PRO A 48 11.33 2.68 17.18
C PRO A 48 11.77 2.37 18.61
N SER A 49 12.05 3.39 19.41
CA SER A 49 12.51 3.26 20.81
C SER A 49 11.61 2.31 21.63
N ARG A 50 10.30 2.38 21.43
CA ARG A 50 9.30 1.50 22.07
C ARG A 50 9.47 0.00 21.78
N LEU A 51 10.17 -0.37 20.71
CA LEU A 51 10.43 -1.75 20.31
C LEU A 51 11.87 -2.20 20.61
N GLN A 52 12.75 -1.32 21.10
CA GLN A 52 14.13 -1.70 21.38
C GLN A 52 14.24 -2.82 22.42
N SER A 53 13.40 -2.79 23.46
CA SER A 53 13.34 -3.86 24.47
C SER A 53 12.81 -5.19 23.95
N LEU A 54 12.06 -5.18 22.85
CA LEU A 54 11.49 -6.37 22.20
C LEU A 54 12.31 -6.81 20.98
N SER A 55 13.43 -6.14 20.68
CA SER A 55 14.16 -6.28 19.42
C SER A 55 14.63 -7.71 19.14
N GLU A 56 15.01 -8.45 20.17
CA GLU A 56 15.50 -9.83 20.08
C GLU A 56 14.41 -10.89 20.28
N LEU A 57 13.18 -10.48 20.61
CA LEU A 57 12.05 -11.40 20.78
C LEU A 57 11.40 -11.75 19.44
N PRO A 58 10.70 -12.89 19.35
CA PRO A 58 9.93 -13.25 18.15
C PRO A 58 8.86 -12.20 17.83
N TRP A 59 8.93 -11.61 16.63
CA TRP A 59 8.06 -10.48 16.29
C TRP A 59 6.57 -10.83 16.30
N PHE A 60 6.24 -12.06 15.87
CA PHE A 60 4.84 -12.45 15.65
C PHE A 60 4.05 -12.48 16.95
N GLU A 61 4.62 -13.06 18.02
CA GLU A 61 3.95 -13.11 19.32
C GLU A 61 3.82 -11.72 19.94
N CYS A 62 4.85 -10.87 19.83
CA CYS A 62 4.79 -9.48 20.30
C CYS A 62 3.69 -8.68 19.59
N TRP A 63 3.58 -8.83 18.27
CA TRP A 63 2.53 -8.19 17.49
C TRP A 63 1.13 -8.77 17.77
N LEU A 64 1.03 -10.09 17.96
CA LEU A 64 -0.23 -10.74 18.29
C LEU A 64 -0.77 -10.29 19.66
N GLN A 65 0.12 -10.14 20.65
CA GLN A 65 -0.23 -9.53 21.94
C GLN A 65 -0.74 -8.10 21.75
N ARG A 66 -0.10 -7.30 20.89
CA ARG A 66 -0.58 -5.95 20.57
C ARG A 66 -2.00 -5.97 20.02
N LEU A 67 -2.32 -6.83 19.06
CA LEU A 67 -3.68 -6.95 18.51
C LEU A 67 -4.72 -7.33 19.57
N ARG A 68 -4.35 -8.21 20.51
CA ARG A 68 -5.21 -8.59 21.65
C ARG A 68 -5.46 -7.42 22.59
N THR A 69 -4.43 -6.62 22.90
CA THR A 69 -4.57 -5.42 23.76
C THR A 69 -5.42 -4.33 23.12
N GLU A 70 -5.40 -4.21 21.79
CA GLU A 70 -6.26 -3.30 21.02
C GLU A 70 -7.72 -3.78 20.90
N LYS A 71 -8.05 -4.92 21.53
CA LYS A 71 -9.39 -5.55 21.50
C LYS A 71 -9.87 -5.84 20.08
N LYS A 72 -8.97 -6.20 19.15
CA LYS A 72 -9.37 -6.67 17.82
C LYS A 72 -10.14 -7.98 17.95
N SER A 73 -11.20 -8.14 17.17
CA SER A 73 -11.99 -9.38 17.17
C SER A 73 -11.13 -10.56 16.70
N GLU A 74 -11.49 -11.77 17.12
CA GLU A 74 -10.79 -12.98 16.68
C GLU A 74 -10.76 -13.12 15.15
N HIS A 75 -11.86 -12.78 14.49
CA HIS A 75 -11.94 -12.78 13.03
C HIS A 75 -10.93 -11.81 12.40
N THR A 76 -10.82 -10.60 12.95
CA THR A 76 -9.84 -9.59 12.51
C THR A 76 -8.42 -10.08 12.72
N ILE A 77 -8.12 -10.69 13.88
CA ILE A 77 -6.79 -11.24 14.19
C ILE A 77 -6.43 -12.32 13.15
N ARG A 78 -7.33 -13.27 12.87
CA ARG A 78 -7.09 -14.31 11.86
C ARG A 78 -6.81 -13.71 10.48
N ALA A 79 -7.60 -12.71 10.05
CA ALA A 79 -7.39 -12.02 8.78
C ALA A 79 -6.03 -11.30 8.73
N TYR A 80 -5.62 -10.69 9.84
CA TYR A 80 -4.35 -10.00 9.97
C TYR A 80 -3.17 -10.98 9.93
N THR A 81 -3.28 -12.12 10.61
CA THR A 81 -2.29 -13.20 10.57
C THR A 81 -2.07 -13.71 9.15
N VAL A 82 -3.14 -13.86 8.35
CA VAL A 82 -3.00 -14.28 6.94
C VAL A 82 -2.19 -13.25 6.14
N ALA A 83 -2.47 -11.95 6.29
CA ALA A 83 -1.71 -10.91 5.60
C ALA A 83 -0.24 -10.91 6.03
N ALA A 84 0.02 -10.95 7.35
CA ALA A 84 1.36 -10.97 7.92
C ALA A 84 2.16 -12.19 7.47
N ARG A 85 1.53 -13.38 7.45
CA ARG A 85 2.13 -14.61 6.92
C ARG A 85 2.53 -14.44 5.47
N THR A 86 1.61 -14.02 4.61
CA THR A 86 1.92 -13.87 3.19
C THR A 86 3.03 -12.84 2.94
N LEU A 87 3.06 -11.75 3.71
CA LEU A 87 4.08 -10.72 3.58
C LEU A 87 5.46 -11.21 4.05
N SER A 88 5.52 -11.92 5.18
CA SER A 88 6.79 -12.41 5.75
C SER A 88 7.42 -13.54 4.94
N THR A 89 6.59 -14.41 4.34
CA THR A 89 7.04 -15.55 3.52
C THR A 89 7.20 -15.21 2.04
N THR A 90 6.88 -13.98 1.60
CA THR A 90 7.12 -13.56 0.22
C THR A 90 8.62 -13.55 -0.03
N SER A 91 9.11 -14.39 -0.93
CA SER A 91 10.52 -14.44 -1.33
C SER A 91 10.83 -13.45 -2.43
N LEU A 92 12.02 -12.83 -2.33
CA LEU A 92 12.60 -12.04 -3.40
C LEU A 92 13.51 -12.90 -4.30
N PRO A 93 13.78 -12.50 -5.55
CA PRO A 93 14.74 -13.18 -6.41
C PRO A 93 16.12 -13.27 -5.73
N GLY A 94 16.63 -14.49 -5.53
CA GLY A 94 17.91 -14.72 -4.86
C GLY A 94 17.83 -15.03 -3.36
N GLU A 95 16.65 -14.91 -2.74
CA GLU A 95 16.43 -15.36 -1.36
C GLU A 95 15.90 -16.81 -1.32
N PRO A 96 16.32 -17.64 -0.34
CA PRO A 96 15.71 -18.93 -0.11
C PRO A 96 14.23 -18.77 0.31
N PRO A 97 13.36 -19.72 -0.04
CA PRO A 97 11.99 -19.74 0.45
C PRO A 97 11.98 -19.87 1.98
N LEU A 98 11.21 -19.01 2.64
CA LEU A 98 11.07 -19.00 4.11
C LEU A 98 9.71 -19.60 4.47
N ASP A 99 9.72 -20.67 5.26
CA ASP A 99 8.47 -21.23 5.77
C ASP A 99 7.87 -20.34 6.89
N TRP A 100 6.57 -20.46 7.13
CA TRP A 100 5.88 -19.68 8.15
C TRP A 100 6.41 -19.94 9.56
N ASP A 101 6.78 -21.19 9.88
CA ASP A 101 7.30 -21.51 11.22
C ASP A 101 8.68 -20.90 11.48
N GLN A 102 9.47 -20.72 10.42
CA GLN A 102 10.73 -19.97 10.48
C GLN A 102 10.44 -18.47 10.52
N ALA A 103 9.52 -17.99 9.68
CA ALA A 103 9.18 -16.58 9.59
C ALA A 103 8.62 -16.00 10.89
N LYS A 104 7.85 -16.75 11.68
CA LYS A 104 7.33 -16.29 12.98
C LYS A 104 8.40 -16.24 14.09
N ALA A 105 9.48 -17.00 13.92
CA ALA A 105 10.53 -17.17 14.93
C ALA A 105 11.64 -16.11 14.82
N ILE A 106 11.73 -15.40 13.69
CA ILE A 106 12.72 -14.33 13.52
C ILE A 106 12.49 -13.20 14.53
N SER A 107 13.56 -12.48 14.85
CA SER A 107 13.48 -11.39 15.83
C SER A 107 12.73 -10.18 15.27
N VAL A 108 12.24 -9.30 16.14
CA VAL A 108 11.67 -8.00 15.75
C VAL A 108 12.65 -7.20 14.90
N ARG A 109 13.95 -7.25 15.23
CA ARG A 109 15.01 -6.57 14.47
C ARG A 109 15.14 -7.11 13.06
N GLU A 110 15.25 -8.43 12.91
CA GLU A 110 15.37 -9.06 11.60
C GLU A 110 14.11 -8.83 10.76
N PHE A 111 12.93 -8.93 11.39
CA PHE A 111 11.67 -8.66 10.74
C PHE A 111 11.54 -7.21 10.25
N HIS A 112 12.02 -6.25 11.04
CA HIS A 112 12.04 -4.83 10.67
C HIS A 112 12.80 -4.61 9.35
N SER A 113 14.02 -5.15 9.23
CA SER A 113 14.82 -5.03 8.00
C SER A 113 14.27 -5.87 6.84
N ARG A 114 13.54 -6.96 7.14
CA ARG A 114 12.94 -7.84 6.13
C ARG A 114 11.74 -7.19 5.44
N VAL A 115 10.90 -6.47 6.19
CA VAL A 115 9.64 -5.86 5.69
C VAL A 115 9.83 -4.38 5.34
N ASP A 116 11.08 -3.95 5.17
CA ASP A 116 11.39 -2.62 4.66
C ASP A 116 10.68 -2.39 3.30
N PRO A 117 9.78 -1.40 3.21
CA PRO A 117 9.07 -1.11 1.97
C PRO A 117 9.97 -0.74 0.80
N ASN A 118 11.19 -0.26 1.05
CA ASN A 118 12.14 0.14 0.02
C ASN A 118 12.87 -1.05 -0.63
N ARG A 119 12.83 -2.24 0.00
CA ARG A 119 13.52 -3.46 -0.49
C ARG A 119 12.69 -4.29 -1.47
N GLY A 120 11.58 -3.74 -1.99
CA GLY A 120 10.76 -4.36 -3.04
C GLY A 120 9.92 -5.57 -2.59
N ARG A 121 10.05 -6.05 -1.34
CA ARG A 121 9.22 -7.15 -0.81
C ARG A 121 7.75 -6.78 -0.80
N MET A 122 7.43 -5.51 -0.52
CA MET A 122 6.06 -5.00 -0.58
C MET A 122 5.47 -5.13 -1.99
N ASP A 123 6.24 -4.81 -3.03
CA ASP A 123 5.79 -4.91 -4.42
C ASP A 123 5.64 -6.37 -4.87
N ALA A 124 6.58 -7.24 -4.49
CA ALA A 124 6.47 -8.67 -4.73
C ALA A 124 5.23 -9.27 -4.06
N TRP A 125 4.96 -8.86 -2.82
CA TRP A 125 3.78 -9.29 -2.06
C TRP A 125 2.48 -8.78 -2.70
N LEU A 126 2.44 -7.51 -3.11
CA LEU A 126 1.30 -6.93 -3.81
C LEU A 126 0.97 -7.67 -5.10
N ASN A 127 1.99 -7.98 -5.90
CA ASN A 127 1.83 -8.80 -7.11
C ASN A 127 1.29 -10.19 -6.77
N GLY A 128 1.76 -10.80 -5.68
CA GLY A 128 1.26 -12.10 -5.20
C GLY A 128 -0.21 -12.09 -4.75
N ILE A 129 -0.74 -10.95 -4.30
CA ILE A 129 -2.15 -10.82 -3.88
C ILE A 129 -3.05 -10.19 -4.95
N GLY A 130 -2.50 -9.78 -6.10
CA GLY A 130 -3.22 -9.05 -7.16
C GLY A 130 -4.37 -9.84 -7.80
N GLY A 131 -4.31 -11.17 -7.79
CA GLY A 131 -5.39 -12.03 -8.31
C GLY A 131 -6.64 -12.14 -7.41
N LEU A 132 -6.64 -11.52 -6.23
CA LEU A 132 -7.73 -11.61 -5.28
C LEU A 132 -8.81 -10.55 -5.54
N LYS A 133 -10.01 -10.76 -4.97
CA LYS A 133 -11.09 -9.76 -5.01
C LYS A 133 -10.61 -8.43 -4.42
N PRO A 134 -11.00 -7.26 -4.99
CA PRO A 134 -10.61 -5.95 -4.48
C PRO A 134 -10.84 -5.73 -2.98
N ALA A 135 -11.95 -6.27 -2.46
CA ALA A 135 -12.25 -6.22 -1.03
C ALA A 135 -11.23 -6.97 -0.17
N THR A 136 -10.77 -8.13 -0.64
CA THR A 136 -9.75 -8.95 0.04
C THR A 136 -8.38 -8.27 -0.03
N VAL A 137 -8.01 -7.72 -1.19
CA VAL A 137 -6.77 -6.95 -1.33
C VAL A 137 -6.78 -5.75 -0.38
N ASN A 138 -7.87 -4.99 -0.31
CA ASN A 138 -8.01 -3.87 0.62
C ASN A 138 -7.88 -4.28 2.09
N ALA A 139 -8.49 -5.40 2.50
CA ALA A 139 -8.36 -5.93 3.84
C ALA A 139 -6.91 -6.34 4.15
N ARG A 140 -6.21 -6.96 3.19
CA ARG A 140 -4.79 -7.32 3.33
C ARG A 140 -3.89 -6.09 3.42
N ILE A 141 -4.10 -5.08 2.58
CA ILE A 141 -3.36 -3.81 2.66
C ILE A 141 -3.62 -3.13 4.01
N ALA A 142 -4.85 -3.14 4.53
CA ALA A 142 -5.15 -2.58 5.85
C ALA A 142 -4.43 -3.32 6.99
N ALA A 143 -4.38 -4.65 6.93
CA ALA A 143 -3.63 -5.46 7.89
C ALA A 143 -2.13 -5.20 7.81
N ALA A 144 -1.57 -5.14 6.60
CA ALA A 144 -0.17 -4.80 6.38
C ALA A 144 0.16 -3.38 6.85
N SER A 145 -0.71 -2.40 6.61
CA SER A 145 -0.53 -1.03 7.14
C SER A 145 -0.43 -1.03 8.67
N HIS A 146 -1.28 -1.80 9.36
CA HIS A 146 -1.24 -1.91 10.82
C HIS A 146 0.06 -2.55 11.32
N LEU A 147 0.51 -3.61 10.64
CA LEU A 147 1.77 -4.28 10.93
C LEU A 147 2.99 -3.37 10.70
N LEU A 148 3.04 -2.65 9.58
CA LEU A 148 4.09 -1.68 9.28
C LEU A 148 4.13 -0.57 10.33
N GLN A 149 2.98 0.00 10.65
CA GLN A 149 2.87 1.03 11.69
C GLN A 149 3.37 0.52 13.05
N TRP A 150 3.12 -0.76 13.35
CA TRP A 150 3.64 -1.39 14.57
C TRP A 150 5.14 -1.61 14.52
N ILE A 151 5.75 -2.00 13.41
CA ILE A 151 7.20 -2.25 13.35
C ILE A 151 8.01 -0.95 13.27
N GLY A 152 7.43 0.14 12.77
CA GLY A 152 8.10 1.44 12.62
C GLY A 152 8.13 1.98 11.20
N HIS A 153 7.63 1.20 10.24
CA HIS A 153 7.53 1.59 8.83
C HIS A 153 6.19 2.25 8.54
N THR A 154 6.16 3.05 7.48
CA THR A 154 4.91 3.58 6.90
C THR A 154 4.52 2.76 5.69
N MET A 155 3.22 2.74 5.37
CA MET A 155 2.76 2.18 4.09
C MET A 155 3.15 3.16 2.97
N PRO A 156 3.91 2.74 1.95
CA PRO A 156 4.28 3.62 0.83
C PRO A 156 3.07 4.21 0.09
N ASP A 157 3.21 5.47 -0.33
CA ASP A 157 2.16 6.21 -1.05
C ASP A 157 1.90 5.69 -2.46
N TRP A 158 2.87 4.99 -3.08
CA TRP A 158 2.68 4.35 -4.38
C TRP A 158 1.70 3.17 -4.31
N ILE A 159 1.39 2.64 -3.11
CA ILE A 159 0.46 1.53 -2.92
C ILE A 159 -0.97 2.08 -2.95
N GLN A 160 -1.54 2.10 -4.13
CA GLN A 160 -2.93 2.52 -4.33
C GLN A 160 -3.89 1.38 -3.99
N ARG A 161 -4.86 1.67 -3.12
CA ARG A 161 -5.91 0.73 -2.74
C ARG A 161 -6.84 0.51 -3.94
N PRO A 162 -7.14 -0.75 -4.34
CA PRO A 162 -8.08 -1.00 -5.41
C PRO A 162 -9.45 -0.42 -5.05
N ASN A 163 -10.10 0.18 -6.04
CA ASN A 163 -11.37 0.87 -5.83
C ASN A 163 -12.40 -0.12 -5.27
N ARG A 164 -13.06 0.27 -4.18
CA ARG A 164 -14.16 -0.54 -3.63
C ARG A 164 -15.31 -0.44 -4.62
N SER A 165 -15.83 -1.57 -5.10
CA SER A 165 -17.13 -1.58 -5.78
C SER A 165 -18.10 -0.82 -4.89
N ARG A 166 -18.76 0.23 -5.40
CA ARG A 166 -19.65 1.10 -4.62
C ARG A 166 -20.55 0.21 -3.76
N SER A 167 -20.45 0.34 -2.43
CA SER A 167 -21.38 -0.35 -1.55
C SER A 167 -22.76 0.23 -1.87
N LEU A 168 -23.70 -0.62 -2.26
CA LEU A 168 -25.08 -0.21 -2.40
C LEU A 168 -25.52 0.48 -1.10
N PRO A 169 -26.24 1.61 -1.18
CA PRO A 169 -26.82 2.23 0.00
C PRO A 169 -27.58 1.18 0.80
N ARG A 170 -27.36 1.17 2.13
CA ARG A 170 -28.07 0.24 2.99
C ARG A 170 -29.57 0.55 2.92
N THR A 171 -30.38 -0.43 2.55
CA THR A 171 -31.83 -0.34 2.60
C THR A 171 -32.31 -0.47 4.05
N LEU A 172 -33.37 0.25 4.40
CA LEU A 172 -34.02 0.09 5.71
C LEU A 172 -34.56 -1.34 5.86
N GLY A 173 -34.23 -2.00 6.97
CA GLY A 173 -34.76 -3.33 7.32
C GLY A 173 -36.20 -3.25 7.88
N ARG A 174 -36.88 -4.39 8.03
CA ARG A 174 -38.27 -4.45 8.56
C ARG A 174 -38.46 -3.75 9.90
N ASN A 175 -37.52 -3.93 10.83
CA ASN A 175 -37.60 -3.30 12.16
C ASN A 175 -37.40 -1.78 12.08
N GLU A 176 -36.52 -1.33 11.19
CA GLU A 176 -36.26 0.09 10.95
C GLU A 176 -37.47 0.75 10.26
N LEU A 177 -38.10 0.06 9.30
CA LEU A 177 -39.36 0.49 8.67
C LEU A 177 -40.51 0.60 9.68
N GLY A 178 -40.61 -0.36 10.61
CA GLY A 178 -41.57 -0.28 11.71
C GLY A 178 -41.36 0.96 12.57
N ARG A 179 -40.11 1.25 12.94
CA ARG A 179 -39.77 2.46 13.71
C ARG A 179 -40.12 3.75 12.95
N VAL A 180 -39.88 3.79 11.64
CA VAL A 180 -40.24 4.95 10.79
C VAL A 180 -41.75 5.15 10.77
N ARG A 181 -42.54 4.09 10.61
CA ARG A 181 -44.01 4.16 10.67
C ARG A 181 -44.52 4.64 12.03
N THR A 182 -43.97 4.11 13.13
CA THR A 182 -44.35 4.54 14.48
C THR A 182 -44.02 6.01 14.72
N ALA A 183 -42.84 6.47 14.30
CA ALA A 183 -42.44 7.86 14.43
C ALA A 183 -43.33 8.80 13.60
N ALA A 184 -43.76 8.37 12.41
CA ALA A 184 -44.66 9.15 11.56
C ALA A 184 -46.06 9.29 12.19
N THR A 185 -46.58 8.22 12.82
CA THR A 185 -47.87 8.26 13.53
C THR A 185 -47.84 9.12 14.80
N GLN A 186 -46.68 9.19 15.46
CA GLN A 186 -46.48 10.01 16.66
C GLN A 186 -46.05 11.44 16.34
N SER A 187 -45.91 11.79 15.06
CA SER A 187 -45.50 13.12 14.64
C SER A 187 -46.62 14.12 14.89
N GLU A 188 -46.25 15.33 15.30
CA GLU A 188 -47.17 16.46 15.46
C GLU A 188 -47.69 16.96 14.10
N ASP A 189 -46.97 16.67 13.00
CA ASP A 189 -47.39 17.01 11.64
C ASP A 189 -48.41 15.98 11.12
N PRO A 190 -49.68 16.37 10.88
CA PRO A 190 -50.71 15.47 10.37
C PRO A 190 -50.40 14.93 8.96
N LEU A 191 -49.49 15.55 8.21
CA LEU A 191 -49.06 15.09 6.89
C LEU A 191 -47.94 14.06 6.93
N ALA A 192 -47.25 13.89 8.06
CA ALA A 192 -46.10 12.99 8.18
C ALA A 192 -46.50 11.52 7.94
N GLN A 193 -47.58 11.05 8.56
CA GLN A 193 -48.02 9.66 8.45
C GLN A 193 -48.50 9.30 7.03
N PRO A 194 -49.34 10.11 6.36
CA PRO A 194 -49.72 9.85 4.97
C PRO A 194 -48.53 9.88 4.00
N VAL A 195 -47.63 10.87 4.11
CA VAL A 195 -46.47 11.01 3.22
C VAL A 195 -45.52 9.83 3.35
N VAL A 196 -45.19 9.43 4.57
CA VAL A 196 -44.32 8.26 4.83
C VAL A 196 -44.98 6.98 4.32
N THR A 197 -46.28 6.80 4.51
CA THR A 197 -47.01 5.62 4.04
C THR A 197 -46.99 5.54 2.51
N ILE A 198 -47.32 6.65 1.83
CA ILE A 198 -47.28 6.72 0.36
C ILE A 198 -45.86 6.42 -0.14
N LEU A 199 -44.84 7.05 0.44
CA LEU A 199 -43.44 6.85 0.04
C LEU A 199 -42.98 5.39 0.19
N LEU A 200 -43.37 4.74 1.30
CA LEU A 200 -42.98 3.36 1.59
C LEU A 200 -43.76 2.33 0.74
N ASP A 201 -45.04 2.58 0.47
CA ASP A 201 -45.91 1.62 -0.22
C ASP A 201 -45.81 1.73 -1.75
N THR A 202 -45.58 2.94 -2.28
CA THR A 202 -45.50 3.19 -3.73
C THR A 202 -44.06 3.28 -4.26
N GLY A 203 -43.09 3.53 -3.39
CA GLY A 203 -41.69 3.71 -3.79
C GLY A 203 -41.46 4.92 -4.69
N LEU A 204 -42.34 5.93 -4.62
CA LEU A 204 -42.20 7.17 -5.39
C LEU A 204 -40.82 7.79 -5.12
N ARG A 205 -39.97 7.77 -6.14
CA ARG A 205 -38.72 8.55 -6.12
C ARG A 205 -39.14 10.00 -6.03
N SER A 206 -38.67 10.78 -5.05
CA SER A 206 -39.01 12.20 -4.99
C SER A 206 -38.58 12.87 -6.30
N PRO A 207 -39.51 13.20 -7.22
CA PRO A 207 -39.23 14.30 -8.12
C PRO A 207 -39.43 15.55 -7.26
N SER A 208 -39.21 16.74 -7.80
CA SER A 208 -39.78 17.96 -7.23
C SER A 208 -41.19 17.71 -6.67
N CYS A 209 -41.47 18.18 -5.44
CA CYS A 209 -42.81 18.18 -4.84
C CYS A 209 -43.84 18.70 -5.87
N ALA A 210 -44.62 17.79 -6.43
CA ALA A 210 -45.78 18.12 -7.27
C ALA A 210 -46.91 17.14 -6.95
N ALA A 211 -47.28 17.05 -5.68
CA ALA A 211 -48.63 16.64 -5.32
C ALA A 211 -49.53 17.88 -5.48
N SER A 212 -49.95 18.17 -6.72
CA SER A 212 -50.92 19.22 -6.98
C SER A 212 -52.28 18.78 -6.44
N THR A 213 -52.61 19.16 -5.20
CA THR A 213 -54.01 19.39 -4.85
C THR A 213 -54.39 20.74 -5.41
N SER A 214 -55.28 20.72 -6.38
CA SER A 214 -55.86 21.89 -7.02
C SER A 214 -56.26 22.97 -6.01
N THR A 215 -55.51 24.08 -5.96
CA THR A 215 -56.02 25.45 -5.85
C THR A 215 -54.89 26.41 -6.28
N THR A 216 -55.13 27.12 -7.38
CA THR A 216 -54.36 28.24 -7.96
C THR A 216 -52.90 28.00 -8.35
N TRP A 217 -52.70 27.72 -9.65
CA TRP A 217 -51.44 27.93 -10.35
C TRP A 217 -51.28 29.43 -10.67
N THR A 218 -50.30 30.09 -10.06
CA THR A 218 -49.66 31.27 -10.65
C THR A 218 -48.22 30.95 -10.98
N SER A 219 -47.93 31.06 -12.27
CA SER A 219 -46.67 30.79 -12.93
C SER A 219 -45.49 31.49 -12.26
N ARG A 220 -44.41 30.75 -11.99
CA ARG A 220 -43.06 31.31 -12.03
C ARG A 220 -42.04 30.27 -12.46
N THR A 221 -41.77 30.34 -13.76
CA THR A 221 -40.52 30.03 -14.49
C THR A 221 -39.31 29.61 -13.65
N CYS A 222 -38.82 28.40 -13.91
CA CYS A 222 -37.41 28.06 -13.83
C CYS A 222 -36.89 27.82 -15.26
N LEU A 223 -35.75 28.41 -15.56
CA LEU A 223 -34.98 28.27 -16.80
C LEU A 223 -33.51 28.47 -16.42
N PRO A 224 -32.59 27.91 -17.19
CA PRO A 224 -32.12 26.53 -17.20
C PRO A 224 -30.98 26.25 -16.20
#